data_AF-A0A959QVD2-F1
#
_entry.id   AF-A0A959QVD2-F1
#
_cell.length_a   1.000
_cell.length_b   1.000
_cell.length_c   1.000
_cell.angle_alpha   90.00
_cell.angle_beta   90.00
_cell.angle_gamma   90.00
#
_symmetry.space_group_name_H-M   'P 1'
#
loop_
_entity.id
_entity.type
_entity.pdbx_description
1 polymer ?
#
loop_
_entity_poly.entity_id
_entity_poly.type
_entity_poly.pdbx_seq_one_letter_code
_entity_poly.pdbx_strand_id
1 'polypeptide(L)'
;MSVSLLLTSCSSDVCEKISCKNNGVCVDGICACPYGYEGEFCENAWHDKFTGSWAVSETNNSDTTIAKYDLNVVNYRTQDTLFLLGFADSVDTVFAVRDKYNTFTLKERVADTILTIQSGSGLIDEDAQTVTGLYTFKKGSQITTVNFTWTR
;
A
#
# COMPACT_ATOMS: atom_id res chain seq x y z
N MET A 1 -6.70 -51.35 -39.67
CA MET A 1 -7.31 -50.52 -38.62
C MET A 1 -6.37 -50.53 -37.43
N SER A 2 -5.55 -49.50 -37.25
CA SER A 2 -4.75 -49.34 -36.03
C SER A 2 -5.52 -48.43 -35.09
N VAL A 3 -5.86 -48.97 -33.92
CA VAL A 3 -6.46 -48.20 -32.83
C VAL A 3 -5.30 -47.58 -32.07
N SER A 4 -5.09 -46.27 -32.24
CA SER A 4 -4.16 -45.50 -31.43
C SER A 4 -4.84 -45.18 -30.09
N LEU A 5 -4.40 -45.85 -29.01
CA LEU A 5 -4.74 -45.46 -27.65
C LEU A 5 -4.01 -44.15 -27.31
N LEU A 6 -4.74 -43.04 -27.27
CA LEU A 6 -4.29 -41.83 -26.60
C LEU A 6 -4.48 -42.04 -25.09
N LEU A 7 -3.40 -42.38 -24.40
CA LEU A 7 -3.34 -42.30 -22.94
C LEU A 7 -3.35 -40.81 -22.56
N THR A 8 -4.54 -40.22 -22.47
CA THR A 8 -4.71 -38.91 -21.84
C THR A 8 -4.38 -39.07 -20.37
N SER A 9 -3.19 -38.64 -19.95
CA SER A 9 -2.90 -38.41 -18.55
C SER A 9 -3.94 -37.43 -18.02
N CYS A 10 -4.87 -37.90 -17.20
CA CYS A 10 -5.82 -37.04 -16.50
C CYS A 10 -5.09 -36.33 -15.36
N SER A 11 -4.25 -35.34 -15.69
CA SER A 11 -3.94 -34.28 -14.74
C SER A 11 -5.12 -33.32 -14.82
N SER A 12 -6.03 -33.37 -13.86
CA SER A 12 -7.02 -32.31 -13.69
C SER A 12 -6.25 -31.00 -13.59
N ASP A 13 -6.42 -30.11 -14.57
CA ASP A 13 -5.81 -28.79 -14.52
C ASP A 13 -6.44 -28.06 -13.32
N VAL A 14 -5.66 -27.85 -12.28
CA VAL A 14 -6.10 -27.17 -11.05
C VAL A 14 -6.58 -25.75 -11.34
N CYS A 15 -6.18 -25.17 -12.47
CA CYS A 15 -6.62 -23.85 -12.92
C CYS A 15 -7.96 -23.85 -13.69
N GLU A 16 -8.53 -25.01 -14.06
CA GLU A 16 -9.76 -25.09 -14.85
C GLU A 16 -10.95 -24.41 -14.15
N LYS A 17 -10.96 -24.39 -12.82
CA LYS A 17 -12.04 -23.80 -11.99
C LYS A 17 -11.68 -22.44 -11.39
N ILE A 18 -10.48 -21.91 -11.67
CA ILE A 18 -9.97 -20.69 -11.04
C ILE A 18 -10.06 -19.53 -12.03
N SER A 19 -10.80 -18.50 -11.63
CA SER A 19 -10.96 -17.27 -12.42
C SER A 19 -10.19 -16.11 -11.80
N CYS A 20 -8.91 -15.97 -12.13
CA CYS A 20 -8.13 -14.78 -11.76
C CYS A 20 -8.68 -13.52 -12.46
N LYS A 21 -8.79 -12.42 -11.72
CA LYS A 21 -9.24 -11.10 -12.17
C LYS A 21 -8.06 -10.23 -12.56
N ASN A 22 -8.36 -9.08 -13.16
CA ASN A 22 -7.39 -8.01 -13.46
C ASN A 22 -6.13 -8.49 -14.17
N ASN A 23 -6.26 -9.44 -15.12
CA ASN A 23 -5.16 -10.04 -15.87
C ASN A 23 -4.20 -10.92 -15.03
N GLY A 24 -4.63 -11.42 -13.87
CA GLY A 24 -3.91 -12.45 -13.13
C GLY A 24 -3.81 -13.76 -13.90
N VAL A 25 -2.74 -14.50 -13.65
CA VAL A 25 -2.45 -15.80 -14.28
C VAL A 25 -2.54 -16.89 -13.23
N CYS A 26 -3.32 -17.93 -13.48
CA CYS A 26 -3.33 -19.08 -12.57
C CYS A 26 -2.07 -19.93 -12.77
N VAL A 27 -1.38 -20.21 -11.67
CA VAL A 27 -0.18 -21.06 -11.60
C VAL A 27 -0.39 -22.04 -10.45
N ASP A 28 -0.41 -23.34 -10.74
CA ASP A 28 -0.57 -24.41 -9.75
C ASP A 28 -1.76 -24.24 -8.80
N GLY A 29 -2.86 -23.68 -9.31
CA GLY A 29 -4.08 -23.48 -8.52
C GLY A 29 -4.11 -22.19 -7.71
N ILE A 30 -3.15 -21.28 -7.92
CA ILE A 30 -3.06 -19.98 -7.22
C ILE A 30 -2.96 -18.87 -8.25
N CYS A 31 -3.67 -17.76 -8.05
CA CYS A 31 -3.57 -16.62 -8.93
C CYS A 31 -2.28 -15.82 -8.66
N ALA A 32 -1.40 -15.76 -9.66
CA ALA A 32 -0.28 -14.83 -9.69
C ALA A 32 -0.81 -13.45 -10.11
N CYS A 33 -0.95 -12.56 -9.12
CA CYS A 33 -1.51 -11.24 -9.35
C CYS A 33 -0.53 -10.28 -10.02
N PRO A 34 -1.01 -9.47 -10.98
CA PRO A 34 -0.19 -8.43 -11.55
C PRO A 34 0.11 -7.35 -10.52
N TYR A 35 1.12 -6.54 -10.84
CA TYR A 35 1.41 -5.35 -10.05
C TYR A 35 0.16 -4.44 -9.97
N GLY A 36 -0.04 -3.78 -8.84
CA GLY A 36 -1.29 -3.08 -8.49
C GLY A 36 -2.41 -3.90 -7.84
N TYR A 37 -2.40 -5.24 -7.94
CA TYR A 37 -3.54 -6.08 -7.52
C TYR A 37 -3.19 -7.15 -6.49
N GLU A 38 -4.19 -7.53 -5.70
CA GLU A 38 -4.12 -8.52 -4.64
C GLU A 38 -5.48 -9.21 -4.40
N GLY A 39 -5.52 -10.15 -3.46
CA GLY A 39 -6.66 -11.04 -3.21
C GLY A 39 -6.43 -12.44 -3.77
N GLU A 40 -7.28 -13.39 -3.35
CA GLU A 40 -7.19 -14.78 -3.78
C GLU A 40 -7.31 -14.92 -5.30
N PHE A 41 -8.11 -14.06 -5.92
CA PHE A 41 -8.36 -14.01 -7.34
C PHE A 41 -7.90 -12.68 -7.96
N CYS A 42 -7.00 -11.93 -7.31
CA CYS A 42 -6.50 -10.63 -7.79
C CYS A 42 -7.61 -9.59 -8.00
N GLU A 43 -8.68 -9.68 -7.22
CA GLU A 43 -9.89 -8.86 -7.35
C GLU A 43 -9.76 -7.47 -6.74
N ASN A 44 -8.82 -7.27 -5.81
CA ASN A 44 -8.67 -6.02 -5.06
C ASN A 44 -7.47 -5.23 -5.59
N ALA A 45 -7.62 -3.91 -5.72
CA ALA A 45 -6.46 -3.05 -5.94
C ALA A 45 -5.74 -2.82 -4.61
N TRP A 46 -4.41 -2.91 -4.62
CA TRP A 46 -3.57 -2.80 -3.42
C TRP A 46 -3.83 -1.51 -2.63
N HIS A 47 -4.10 -0.40 -3.31
CA HIS A 47 -4.32 0.89 -2.68
C HIS A 47 -5.63 0.98 -1.89
N ASP A 48 -6.64 0.15 -2.22
CA ASP A 48 -8.00 0.32 -1.71
C ASP A 48 -8.05 0.19 -0.19
N LYS A 49 -7.24 -0.70 0.40
CA LYS A 49 -7.16 -0.86 1.87
C LYS A 49 -6.71 0.40 2.61
N PHE A 50 -5.95 1.29 1.95
CA PHE A 50 -5.48 2.54 2.53
C PHE A 50 -6.45 3.70 2.33
N THR A 51 -7.38 3.62 1.38
CA THR A 51 -8.26 4.75 1.06
C THR A 51 -9.22 5.11 2.19
N GLY A 52 -9.50 6.40 2.32
CA GLY A 52 -10.44 6.94 3.29
C GLY A 52 -9.82 7.93 4.26
N SER A 53 -10.63 8.30 5.26
CA SER A 53 -10.23 9.23 6.33
C SER A 53 -9.56 8.48 7.48
N TRP A 54 -8.50 9.06 8.00
CA TRP A 54 -7.69 8.51 9.08
C TRP A 54 -7.43 9.58 10.14
N ALA A 55 -7.53 9.21 11.41
CA ALA A 55 -7.03 10.00 12.52
C ALA A 55 -5.55 9.67 12.74
N VAL A 56 -4.68 10.67 12.64
CA VAL A 56 -3.23 10.51 12.80
C VAL A 56 -2.79 10.94 14.19
N SER A 57 -1.90 10.16 14.79
CA SER A 57 -1.15 10.54 15.98
C SER A 57 0.35 10.38 15.69
N GLU A 58 1.10 11.46 15.80
CA GLU A 58 2.57 11.42 15.68
C GLU A 58 3.21 11.38 17.06
N THR A 59 4.25 10.55 17.20
CA THR A 59 5.05 10.47 18.41
C THR A 59 6.53 10.72 18.11
N ASN A 60 7.24 11.24 19.11
CA ASN A 60 8.69 11.28 19.09
C ASN A 60 9.28 9.87 19.38
N ASN A 61 10.61 9.78 19.45
CA ASN A 61 11.32 8.53 19.79
C ASN A 61 11.11 8.05 21.23
N SER A 62 10.39 8.81 22.06
CA SER A 62 10.05 8.47 23.45
C SER A 62 8.56 8.19 23.59
N ASP A 63 7.87 7.88 22.49
CA ASP A 63 6.43 7.58 22.41
C ASP A 63 5.52 8.66 22.99
N THR A 64 6.01 9.88 23.09
CA THR A 64 5.21 11.03 23.49
C THR A 64 4.49 11.58 22.27
N THR A 65 3.17 11.73 22.34
CA THR A 65 2.38 12.36 21.28
C THR A 65 2.79 13.81 21.09
N ILE A 66 3.13 14.17 19.85
CA ILE A 66 3.59 15.51 19.47
C ILE A 66 2.67 16.21 18.48
N ALA A 67 1.85 15.46 17.73
CA ALA A 67 0.84 16.02 16.84
C ALA A 67 -0.35 15.08 16.68
N LYS A 68 -1.52 15.66 16.37
CA LYS A 68 -2.72 14.94 15.94
C LYS A 68 -3.42 15.74 14.84
N TYR A 69 -3.83 15.07 13.79
CA TYR A 69 -4.51 15.67 12.65
C TYR A 69 -5.29 14.60 11.87
N ASP A 70 -6.15 15.03 10.96
CA ASP A 70 -6.85 14.14 10.05
C ASP A 70 -6.09 14.02 8.72
N LEU A 71 -6.04 12.81 8.19
CA LEU A 71 -5.44 12.48 6.91
C LEU A 71 -6.51 11.88 6.00
N ASN A 72 -6.64 12.39 4.77
CA ASN A 72 -7.47 11.74 3.76
C ASN A 72 -6.58 11.08 2.71
N VAL A 73 -6.75 9.77 2.52
CA VAL A 73 -5.99 8.97 1.57
C VAL A 73 -6.86 8.69 0.35
N VAL A 74 -6.38 9.09 -0.82
CA VAL A 74 -7.07 8.84 -2.09
C VAL A 74 -6.16 8.15 -3.09
N ASN A 75 -6.78 7.38 -3.98
CA ASN A 75 -6.07 6.66 -5.04
C ASN A 75 -5.47 7.63 -6.06
N TYR A 76 -4.25 7.35 -6.52
CA TYR A 76 -3.72 7.97 -7.73
C TYR A 76 -4.12 7.17 -8.98
N ARG A 77 -3.85 7.72 -10.17
CA ARG A 77 -4.09 7.07 -11.47
C ARG A 77 -3.37 5.73 -11.61
N THR A 78 -2.23 5.57 -10.94
CA THR A 78 -1.48 4.30 -10.89
C THR A 78 -1.87 3.52 -9.64
N GLN A 79 -2.08 2.21 -9.79
CA GLN A 79 -2.60 1.34 -8.73
C GLN A 79 -1.66 1.18 -7.51
N ASP A 80 -0.41 1.65 -7.63
CA ASP A 80 0.63 1.54 -6.60
C ASP A 80 0.99 2.88 -5.96
N THR A 81 0.15 3.90 -6.12
CA THR A 81 0.41 5.23 -5.56
C THR A 81 -0.82 5.79 -4.86
N LEU A 82 -0.58 6.36 -3.68
CA LEU A 82 -1.56 7.01 -2.83
C LEU A 82 -1.24 8.49 -2.76
N PHE A 83 -2.29 9.31 -2.73
CA PHE A 83 -2.22 10.71 -2.35
C PHE A 83 -2.61 10.86 -0.89
N LEU A 84 -1.72 11.42 -0.11
CA LEU A 84 -1.90 11.70 1.31
C LEU A 84 -2.20 13.19 1.47
N LEU A 85 -3.47 13.52 1.69
CA LEU A 85 -3.95 14.90 1.83
C LEU A 85 -4.00 15.28 3.31
N GLY A 86 -3.22 16.28 3.71
CA GLY A 86 -3.09 16.70 5.11
C GLY A 86 -2.02 15.94 5.90
N PHE A 87 -1.21 15.11 5.24
CA PHE A 87 -0.10 14.42 5.90
C PHE A 87 0.87 15.42 6.54
N ALA A 88 1.34 15.14 7.74
CA ALA A 88 2.19 16.04 8.54
C ALA A 88 1.58 17.43 8.76
N ASP A 89 0.24 17.53 8.80
CA ASP A 89 -0.50 18.80 8.86
C ASP A 89 -0.08 19.79 7.75
N SER A 90 0.27 19.26 6.58
CA SER A 90 0.77 20.04 5.45
C SER A 90 -0.32 20.39 4.44
N VAL A 91 -0.10 21.50 3.73
CA VAL A 91 -1.04 22.02 2.72
C VAL A 91 -0.87 21.34 1.35
N ASP A 92 0.31 20.79 1.05
CA ASP A 92 0.56 20.08 -0.21
C ASP A 92 0.27 18.57 -0.06
N THR A 93 0.10 17.90 -1.20
CA THR A 93 -0.11 16.45 -1.25
C THR A 93 1.22 15.71 -1.14
N VAL A 94 1.28 14.74 -0.22
CA VAL A 94 2.41 13.80 -0.13
C VAL A 94 2.05 12.52 -0.88
N PHE A 95 3.03 11.93 -1.56
CA PHE A 95 2.83 10.70 -2.31
C PHE A 95 3.40 9.51 -1.54
N ALA A 96 2.61 8.46 -1.38
CA ALA A 96 3.09 7.16 -0.96
C ALA A 96 3.07 6.19 -2.13
N VAL A 97 4.08 5.34 -2.24
CA VAL A 97 4.21 4.33 -3.31
C VAL A 97 4.35 2.96 -2.68
N ARG A 98 3.70 1.96 -3.26
CA ARG A 98 3.80 0.57 -2.81
C ARG A 98 5.26 0.13 -2.72
N ASP A 99 5.59 -0.51 -1.61
CA ASP A 99 6.85 -1.21 -1.42
C ASP A 99 6.60 -2.72 -1.46
N LYS A 100 5.72 -3.22 -0.59
CA LYS A 100 5.31 -4.63 -0.51
C LYS A 100 3.81 -4.73 -0.26
N TYR A 101 3.34 -5.96 -0.05
CA TYR A 101 1.93 -6.29 0.15
C TYR A 101 1.22 -5.31 1.11
N ASN A 102 1.72 -5.13 2.34
CA ASN A 102 1.10 -4.22 3.31
C ASN A 102 1.92 -2.95 3.57
N THR A 103 2.93 -2.65 2.76
CA THR A 103 3.83 -1.52 3.01
C THR A 103 3.87 -0.51 1.88
N PHE A 104 4.09 0.74 2.25
CA PHE A 104 4.40 1.82 1.31
C PHE A 104 5.64 2.58 1.76
N THR A 105 6.22 3.33 0.82
CA THR A 105 7.25 4.35 1.09
C THR A 105 6.76 5.73 0.68
N LEU A 106 7.14 6.75 1.44
CA LEU A 106 6.86 8.15 1.09
C LEU A 106 7.88 8.63 0.06
N LYS A 107 7.42 9.34 -0.96
CA LYS A 107 8.29 10.06 -1.90
C LYS A 107 8.71 11.39 -1.32
N GLU A 108 9.95 11.77 -1.60
CA GLU A 108 10.48 13.08 -1.25
C GLU A 108 9.58 14.18 -1.85
N ARG A 109 9.17 15.14 -1.01
CA ARG A 109 8.26 16.20 -1.40
C ARG A 109 8.43 17.43 -0.53
N VAL A 110 8.46 18.60 -1.15
CA VAL A 110 8.31 19.88 -0.45
C VAL A 110 6.83 20.01 -0.07
N ALA A 111 6.52 19.87 1.21
CA ALA A 111 5.16 19.83 1.73
C ALA A 111 4.65 21.23 2.15
N ASP A 112 5.58 22.14 2.46
CA ASP A 112 5.37 23.58 2.63
C ASP A 112 6.72 24.31 2.45
N THR A 113 6.71 25.64 2.41
CA THR A 113 7.85 26.57 2.26
C THR A 113 9.06 26.22 3.12
N ILE A 114 8.85 25.60 4.29
CA ILE A 114 9.92 25.22 5.21
C ILE A 114 9.98 23.73 5.52
N LEU A 115 9.02 22.91 5.05
CA LEU A 115 8.90 21.50 5.38
C LEU A 115 9.12 20.64 4.14
N THR A 116 10.12 19.77 4.16
CA THR A 116 10.36 18.79 3.11
C THR A 116 10.33 17.39 3.70
N ILE A 117 9.39 16.55 3.25
CA ILE A 117 9.41 15.11 3.52
C ILE A 117 10.59 14.53 2.74
N GLN A 118 11.51 13.85 3.41
CA GLN A 118 12.69 13.25 2.81
C GLN A 118 12.45 11.77 2.49
N SER A 119 11.87 11.05 3.45
CA SER A 119 11.59 9.62 3.34
C SER A 119 10.56 9.21 4.38
N GLY A 120 10.00 8.03 4.22
CA GLY A 120 9.17 7.41 5.26
C GLY A 120 8.62 6.09 4.77
N SER A 121 8.06 5.33 5.69
CA SER A 121 7.43 4.05 5.41
C SER A 121 6.29 3.79 6.37
N GLY A 122 5.25 3.14 5.87
CA GLY A 122 4.13 2.67 6.69
C GLY A 122 3.80 1.22 6.40
N LEU A 123 3.23 0.55 7.40
CA LEU A 123 2.69 -0.81 7.37
C LEU A 123 1.23 -0.73 7.81
N ILE A 124 0.31 -1.21 6.97
CA ILE A 124 -1.09 -1.43 7.36
C ILE A 124 -1.25 -2.80 8.03
N ASP A 125 -2.07 -2.86 9.06
CA ASP A 125 -2.46 -4.10 9.72
C ASP A 125 -3.37 -4.96 8.83
N GLU A 126 -3.63 -6.19 9.28
CA GLU A 126 -4.41 -7.18 8.51
C GLU A 126 -5.88 -6.77 8.37
N ASP A 127 -6.42 -6.09 9.37
CA ASP A 127 -7.82 -5.63 9.41
C ASP A 127 -8.03 -4.31 8.65
N ALA A 128 -6.96 -3.73 8.13
CA ALA A 128 -6.93 -2.41 7.51
C ALA A 128 -7.54 -1.31 8.40
N GLN A 129 -7.30 -1.36 9.72
CA GLN A 129 -7.77 -0.35 10.68
C GLN A 129 -6.65 0.52 11.21
N THR A 130 -5.41 0.06 11.10
CA THR A 130 -4.25 0.76 11.65
C THR A 130 -3.12 0.79 10.64
N VAL A 131 -2.55 1.98 10.41
CA VAL A 131 -1.24 2.11 9.76
C VAL A 131 -0.23 2.59 10.78
N THR A 132 0.90 1.90 10.89
CA THR A 132 2.03 2.34 11.72
C THR A 132 3.24 2.59 10.85
N GLY A 133 4.05 3.57 11.23
CA GLY A 133 5.23 3.90 10.45
C GLY A 133 6.05 5.02 11.04
N LEU A 134 6.99 5.48 10.23
CA LEU A 134 7.82 6.63 10.53
C LEU A 134 8.11 7.41 9.27
N TYR A 135 8.38 8.70 9.44
CA TYR A 135 8.91 9.51 8.36
C TYR A 135 9.98 10.48 8.87
N THR A 136 10.85 10.86 7.95
CA THR A 136 11.90 11.83 8.15
C THR A 136 11.58 13.06 7.34
N PHE A 137 11.62 14.22 7.98
CA PHE A 137 11.42 15.50 7.33
C PHE A 137 12.56 16.46 7.67
N LYS A 138 12.75 17.43 6.79
CA LYS A 138 13.67 18.55 6.96
C LYS A 138 12.87 19.82 7.18
N LYS A 139 13.18 20.54 8.27
CA LYS A 139 12.66 21.88 8.57
C LYS A 139 13.81 22.87 8.70
N GLY A 140 14.00 23.72 7.70
CA GLY A 140 15.23 24.52 7.58
C GLY A 140 16.47 23.64 7.48
N SER A 141 17.39 23.72 8.45
CA SER A 141 18.60 22.87 8.52
C SER A 141 18.44 21.64 9.42
N GLN A 142 17.32 21.51 10.12
CA GLN A 142 17.08 20.39 11.03
C GLN A 142 16.41 19.24 10.29
N ILE A 143 16.89 18.02 10.55
CA ILE A 143 16.28 16.79 10.08
C ILE A 143 15.74 16.05 11.29
N THR A 144 14.46 15.73 11.24
CA THR A 144 13.74 15.08 12.33
C THR A 144 13.07 13.82 11.81
N THR A 145 13.07 12.77 12.61
CA THR A 145 12.28 11.56 12.36
C THR A 145 11.21 11.45 13.42
N VAL A 146 9.99 11.15 13.00
CA VAL A 146 8.83 10.97 13.89
C VAL A 146 8.12 9.68 13.52
N ASN A 147 7.54 9.03 14.52
CA ASN A 147 6.66 7.89 14.30
C ASN A 147 5.24 8.39 14.09
N PHE A 148 4.43 7.64 13.36
CA PHE A 148 3.02 7.92 13.19
C PHE A 148 2.20 6.64 13.35
N THR A 149 0.98 6.85 13.82
CA THR A 149 -0.10 5.86 13.81
C THR A 149 -1.32 6.50 13.17
N TRP A 150 -1.91 5.84 12.19
CA TRP A 150 -3.19 6.20 11.58
C TRP A 150 -4.24 5.20 12.06
N THR A 151 -5.40 5.66 12.50
CA THR A 151 -6.54 4.81 12.89
C THR A 151 -7.82 5.29 12.24
N ARG A 152 -8.72 4.37 11.90
CA ARG A 152 -10.06 4.69 11.39
C ARG A 152 -11.15 3.92 12.13
#